data_AF-A0A7X0HH58-F1
#
_entry.id   AF-A0A7X0HH58-F1
#
_cell.length_a   1.000
_cell.length_b   1.000
_cell.length_c   1.000
_cell.angle_alpha   90.00
_cell.angle_beta   90.00
_cell.angle_gamma   90.00
#
_symmetry.space_group_name_H-M   'P 1'
#
loop_
_entity.id
_entity.type
_entity.pdbx_description
1 polymer ?
#
loop_
_entity_poly.entity_id
_entity_poly.type
_entity_poly.pdbx_seq_one_letter_code
_entity_poly.pdbx_strand_id
1 'polypeptide(L)'
;MDSEMRSIGEMARDSGLGVSALRFYDRAGVLVPAWVDPVSGYRWYRPEQLGEARLLAGLRRTGMPLADVRLVLAGWSGADTELVRGLLTAHLRRLERGLSDARSEFSTIRALLDHRESPMTSPIAPPVRLTVSAPELAAALDAVRFAAGTDPELPMLGGVLFDVEGGDLRVVATDRYRMAVARTDTEGYDGPRVQAVVPSPLADAVRALLDDDANAALLTVDGDRITLEAGDRQAAGRRLDHDFPDYRRLVHLPAGRRALVDVPAFRRAVEAGPVVRSEPREQAGECAQDGASRVLSVLRPSTDGAVAVCREDDDSQDRVAVDREYLLQALHAGARDKLILEFGAPRAPLAVRRTDSETDFSLLMPVHLEN
;
A
#
# COMPACT_ATOMS: atom_id res chain seq x y z
N MET A 1 2.76 -6.58 -54.98
CA MET A 1 3.19 -5.54 -54.02
C MET A 1 4.64 -5.84 -53.72
N ASP A 2 5.54 -5.09 -54.38
CA ASP A 2 6.98 -5.24 -54.18
C ASP A 2 7.32 -5.01 -52.71
N SER A 3 8.05 -5.98 -52.14
CA SER A 3 8.40 -6.03 -50.73
C SER A 3 9.48 -4.98 -50.46
N GLU A 4 9.09 -3.86 -49.83
CA GLU A 4 10.03 -2.86 -49.33
C GLU A 4 10.86 -3.47 -48.18
N MET A 5 11.97 -4.12 -48.54
CA MET A 5 12.96 -4.57 -47.57
C MET A 5 13.54 -3.36 -46.86
N ARG A 6 13.65 -3.45 -45.53
CA ARG A 6 14.21 -2.40 -44.68
C ARG A 6 15.71 -2.60 -44.56
N SER A 7 16.47 -1.56 -44.83
CA SER A 7 17.90 -1.57 -44.58
C SER A 7 18.19 -1.67 -43.08
N ILE A 8 19.40 -2.14 -42.70
CA ILE A 8 19.80 -2.19 -41.28
C ILE A 8 19.71 -0.83 -40.58
N GLY A 9 19.92 0.28 -41.30
CA GLY A 9 19.80 1.64 -40.77
C GLY A 9 18.35 2.02 -40.44
N GLU A 10 17.42 1.74 -41.35
CA GLU A 10 15.98 1.95 -41.13
C GLU A 10 15.45 1.04 -40.03
N MET A 11 15.86 -0.21 -40.05
CA MET A 11 15.53 -1.19 -39.01
C MET A 11 16.01 -0.71 -37.64
N ALA A 12 17.22 -0.16 -37.55
CA ALA A 12 17.76 0.36 -36.30
C ALA A 12 16.96 1.54 -35.76
N ARG A 13 16.59 2.46 -36.65
CA ARG A 13 15.79 3.65 -36.31
C ARG A 13 14.41 3.26 -35.79
N ASP A 14 13.74 2.32 -36.45
CA ASP A 14 12.33 2.02 -36.20
C ASP A 14 12.09 0.97 -35.11
N SER A 15 13.11 0.16 -34.80
CA SER A 15 13.06 -0.83 -33.72
C SER A 15 13.60 -0.32 -32.38
N GLY A 16 14.39 0.76 -32.39
CA GLY A 16 15.12 1.24 -31.22
C GLY A 16 16.35 0.41 -30.85
N LEU A 17 16.76 -0.54 -31.71
CA LEU A 17 18.03 -1.26 -31.59
C LEU A 17 19.10 -0.55 -32.43
N GLY A 18 20.25 -0.21 -31.85
CA GLY A 18 21.36 0.34 -32.64
C GLY A 18 21.86 -0.65 -33.70
N VAL A 19 22.47 -0.15 -34.78
CA VAL A 19 23.04 -0.98 -35.88
C VAL A 19 24.02 -2.04 -35.37
N SER A 20 24.85 -1.70 -34.36
CA SER A 20 25.76 -2.65 -33.72
C SER A 20 25.02 -3.77 -32.98
N ALA A 21 23.89 -3.45 -32.33
CA ALA A 21 23.06 -4.42 -31.64
C ALA A 21 22.38 -5.39 -32.63
N LEU A 22 21.86 -4.89 -33.76
CA LEU A 22 21.31 -5.73 -34.83
C LEU A 22 22.36 -6.71 -35.38
N ARG A 23 23.60 -6.26 -35.59
CA ARG A 23 24.71 -7.14 -36.01
C ARG A 23 25.07 -8.17 -34.93
N PHE A 24 24.98 -7.80 -33.65
CA PHE A 24 25.21 -8.73 -32.55
C PHE A 24 24.13 -9.83 -32.52
N TYR A 25 22.85 -9.46 -32.64
CA TYR A 25 21.73 -10.40 -32.59
C TYR A 25 21.63 -11.31 -33.82
N ASP A 26 22.04 -10.83 -34.97
CA ASP A 26 22.27 -11.65 -36.16
C ASP A 26 23.28 -12.76 -35.87
N ARG A 27 24.48 -12.42 -35.39
CA ARG A 27 25.52 -13.41 -35.03
C ARG A 27 25.09 -14.37 -33.92
N ALA A 28 24.28 -13.89 -32.99
CA ALA A 28 23.74 -14.70 -31.89
C ALA A 28 22.54 -15.56 -32.30
N GLY A 29 22.07 -15.46 -33.55
CA GLY A 29 20.93 -16.21 -34.07
C GLY A 29 19.59 -15.84 -33.43
N VAL A 30 19.47 -14.61 -32.90
CA VAL A 30 18.28 -14.12 -32.18
C VAL A 30 17.34 -13.35 -33.11
N LEU A 31 17.91 -12.52 -33.98
CA LEU A 31 17.18 -11.79 -35.02
C LEU A 31 18.00 -11.83 -36.30
N VAL A 32 17.75 -12.83 -37.13
CA VAL A 32 18.48 -13.08 -38.37
C VAL A 32 17.89 -12.21 -39.49
N PRO A 33 18.70 -11.43 -40.22
CA PRO A 33 18.23 -10.65 -41.36
C PRO A 33 17.65 -11.56 -42.45
N ALA A 34 16.60 -11.09 -43.13
CA ALA A 34 15.99 -11.83 -44.22
C ALA A 34 16.92 -12.02 -45.42
N TRP A 35 17.83 -11.07 -45.65
CA TRP A 35 18.85 -11.18 -46.67
C TRP A 35 20.12 -10.45 -46.27
N VAL A 36 21.27 -11.03 -46.62
CA VAL A 36 22.59 -10.41 -46.47
C VAL A 36 23.25 -10.38 -47.83
N ASP A 37 23.66 -9.19 -48.27
CA ASP A 37 24.38 -9.02 -49.52
C ASP A 37 25.73 -9.79 -49.46
N PRO A 38 25.97 -10.74 -50.39
CA PRO A 38 27.17 -11.58 -50.38
C PRO A 38 28.46 -10.81 -50.69
N VAL A 39 28.38 -9.63 -51.30
CA VAL A 39 29.53 -8.80 -51.66
C VAL A 39 29.81 -7.73 -50.60
N SER A 40 28.78 -6.98 -50.19
CA SER A 40 28.94 -5.87 -49.25
C SER A 40 28.73 -6.27 -47.77
N GLY A 41 28.14 -7.45 -47.51
CA GLY A 41 27.74 -7.87 -46.17
C GLY A 41 26.58 -7.04 -45.58
N TYR A 42 25.90 -6.25 -46.42
CA TYR A 42 24.82 -5.38 -46.01
C TYR A 42 23.55 -6.17 -45.69
N ARG A 43 22.86 -5.80 -44.61
CA ARG A 43 21.74 -6.56 -44.05
C ARG A 43 20.41 -5.90 -44.36
N TRP A 44 19.48 -6.73 -44.77
CA TRP A 44 18.12 -6.35 -45.13
C TRP A 44 17.11 -7.18 -44.33
N TYR A 45 16.10 -6.51 -43.83
CA TYR A 45 15.05 -7.07 -42.98
C TYR A 45 13.71 -6.95 -43.68
N ARG A 46 12.83 -7.93 -43.50
CA ARG A 46 11.45 -7.79 -43.96
C ARG A 46 10.64 -6.90 -43.02
N PRO A 47 9.58 -6.22 -43.50
CA PRO A 47 8.71 -5.39 -42.66
C PRO A 47 8.15 -6.12 -41.43
N GLU A 48 7.86 -7.42 -41.54
CA GLU A 48 7.28 -8.22 -40.46
C GLU A 48 8.26 -8.41 -39.28
N GLN A 49 9.58 -8.37 -39.54
CA GLN A 49 10.62 -8.52 -38.52
C GLN A 49 10.71 -7.31 -37.58
N LEU A 50 10.05 -6.19 -37.92
CA LEU A 50 10.02 -5.00 -37.09
C LEU A 50 9.34 -5.25 -35.74
N GLY A 51 8.30 -6.09 -35.71
CA GLY A 51 7.62 -6.47 -34.47
C GLY A 51 8.54 -7.22 -33.51
N GLU A 52 9.24 -8.24 -34.03
CA GLU A 52 10.22 -9.04 -33.27
C GLU A 52 11.36 -8.19 -32.73
N ALA A 53 11.88 -7.26 -33.54
CA ALA A 53 12.94 -6.37 -33.11
C ALA A 53 12.50 -5.36 -32.04
N ARG A 54 11.26 -4.85 -32.10
CA ARG A 54 10.70 -3.99 -31.05
C ARG A 54 10.49 -4.75 -29.75
N LEU A 55 10.01 -5.99 -29.84
CA LEU A 55 9.89 -6.88 -28.68
C LEU A 55 11.27 -7.13 -28.05
N LEU A 56 12.26 -7.52 -28.86
CA LEU A 56 13.65 -7.70 -28.46
C LEU A 56 14.22 -6.45 -27.77
N ALA A 57 13.95 -5.25 -28.32
CA ALA A 57 14.36 -3.99 -27.70
C ALA A 57 13.71 -3.78 -26.33
N GLY A 58 12.43 -4.13 -26.18
CA GLY A 58 11.70 -4.09 -24.91
C GLY A 58 12.31 -5.01 -23.86
N LEU A 59 12.49 -6.29 -24.19
CA LEU A 59 13.05 -7.30 -23.28
C LEU A 59 14.48 -6.97 -22.84
N ARG A 60 15.28 -6.38 -23.75
CA ARG A 60 16.62 -5.91 -23.40
C ARG A 60 16.58 -4.75 -22.41
N ARG A 61 15.66 -3.79 -22.57
CA ARG A 61 15.54 -2.64 -21.64
C ARG A 61 15.17 -3.09 -20.24
N THR A 62 14.41 -4.18 -20.10
CA THR A 62 14.06 -4.77 -18.80
C THR A 62 15.12 -5.73 -18.27
N GLY A 63 16.28 -5.85 -18.93
CA GLY A 63 17.40 -6.68 -18.47
C GLY A 63 17.15 -8.19 -18.58
N MET A 64 16.24 -8.64 -19.46
CA MET A 64 16.00 -10.07 -19.65
C MET A 64 17.27 -10.79 -20.18
N PRO A 65 17.65 -11.94 -19.60
CA PRO A 65 18.78 -12.73 -20.08
C PRO A 65 18.63 -13.15 -21.54
N LEU A 66 19.73 -13.18 -22.29
CA LEU A 66 19.71 -13.51 -23.72
C LEU A 66 19.11 -14.90 -24.03
N ALA A 67 19.27 -15.86 -23.12
CA ALA A 67 18.67 -17.18 -23.23
C ALA A 67 17.14 -17.12 -23.22
N ASP A 68 16.56 -16.35 -22.28
CA ASP A 68 15.12 -16.20 -22.14
C ASP A 68 14.53 -15.39 -23.30
N VAL A 69 15.25 -14.35 -23.75
CA VAL A 69 14.90 -13.57 -24.95
C VAL A 69 14.73 -14.47 -26.18
N ARG A 70 15.61 -15.47 -26.36
CA ARG A 70 15.51 -16.42 -27.47
C ARG A 70 14.25 -17.28 -27.37
N LEU A 71 13.91 -17.74 -26.17
CA LEU A 71 12.69 -18.53 -25.94
C LEU A 71 11.43 -17.70 -26.17
N VAL A 72 11.42 -16.44 -25.71
CA VAL A 72 10.30 -15.52 -25.95
C VAL A 72 10.11 -15.26 -27.44
N LEU A 73 11.18 -14.99 -28.19
CA LEU A 73 11.09 -14.76 -29.63
C LEU A 73 10.67 -16.03 -30.39
N ALA A 74 11.17 -17.21 -30.01
CA ALA A 74 10.75 -18.47 -30.62
C ALA A 74 9.25 -18.76 -30.37
N GLY A 75 8.77 -18.53 -29.14
CA GLY A 75 7.35 -18.66 -28.80
C GLY A 75 6.48 -17.62 -29.50
N TRP A 76 6.99 -16.39 -29.68
CA TRP A 76 6.31 -15.32 -30.40
C TRP A 76 6.10 -15.65 -31.89
N SER A 77 7.12 -16.15 -32.58
CA SER A 77 7.01 -16.54 -33.99
C SER A 77 6.25 -17.87 -34.18
N GLY A 78 6.27 -18.76 -33.18
CA GLY A 78 5.59 -20.06 -33.17
C GLY A 78 4.15 -20.05 -32.62
N ALA A 79 3.62 -18.89 -32.24
CA ALA A 79 2.30 -18.68 -31.62
C ALA A 79 2.06 -19.38 -30.26
N ASP A 80 3.11 -19.77 -29.54
CA ASP A 80 3.01 -20.31 -28.17
C ASP A 80 2.94 -19.15 -27.16
N THR A 81 1.76 -18.56 -27.06
CA THR A 81 1.51 -17.41 -26.17
C THR A 81 1.60 -17.76 -24.69
N GLU A 82 1.40 -19.02 -24.32
CA GLU A 82 1.42 -19.47 -22.92
C GLU A 82 2.86 -19.51 -22.39
N LEU A 83 3.78 -20.07 -23.19
CA LEU A 83 5.21 -20.06 -22.88
C LEU A 83 5.73 -18.62 -22.73
N VAL A 84 5.38 -17.73 -23.67
CA VAL A 84 5.79 -16.31 -23.63
C VAL A 84 5.28 -15.62 -22.37
N ARG A 85 4.00 -15.82 -22.02
CA ARG A 85 3.41 -15.24 -20.80
C ARG A 85 4.10 -15.77 -19.54
N GLY A 86 4.39 -17.06 -19.48
CA GLY A 86 5.10 -17.68 -18.36
C GLY A 86 6.50 -17.09 -18.16
N LEU A 87 7.26 -16.92 -19.25
CA LEU A 87 8.61 -16.34 -19.21
C LEU A 87 8.61 -14.87 -18.79
N LEU A 88 7.65 -14.08 -19.29
CA LEU A 88 7.49 -12.68 -18.89
C LEU A 88 7.15 -12.54 -17.39
N THR A 89 6.22 -13.36 -16.89
CA THR A 89 5.84 -13.39 -15.47
C THR A 89 7.02 -13.81 -14.59
N ALA A 90 7.78 -14.83 -15.01
CA ALA A 90 8.96 -15.28 -14.28
C ALA A 90 10.06 -14.21 -14.21
N HIS A 91 10.26 -13.45 -15.30
CA HIS A 91 11.21 -12.33 -15.33
C HIS A 91 10.76 -11.16 -14.46
N LEU A 92 9.47 -10.80 -14.48
CA LEU A 92 8.91 -9.77 -13.60
C LEU A 92 9.17 -10.11 -12.12
N ARG A 93 8.86 -11.35 -11.70
CA ARG A 93 9.13 -11.84 -10.34
C ARG A 93 10.62 -11.83 -9.97
N ARG A 94 11.51 -11.98 -10.96
CA ARG A 94 12.96 -11.88 -10.74
C ARG A 94 13.38 -10.42 -10.51
N LEU A 95 12.83 -9.49 -11.28
CA LEU A 95 13.10 -8.05 -11.12
C LEU A 95 12.56 -7.53 -9.78
N GLU A 96 11.35 -7.92 -9.38
CA GLU A 96 10.74 -7.53 -8.11
C GLU A 96 11.56 -8.02 -6.91
N ARG A 97 12.01 -9.29 -6.94
CA ARG A 97 12.92 -9.83 -5.92
C ARG A 97 14.24 -9.07 -5.89
N GLY A 98 14.86 -8.85 -7.05
CA GLY A 98 16.10 -8.07 -7.14
C GLY A 98 15.97 -6.65 -6.59
N LEU A 99 14.82 -5.99 -6.81
CA LEU A 99 14.54 -4.66 -6.23
C LEU A 99 14.38 -4.73 -4.71
N SER A 100 13.70 -5.76 -4.20
CA SER A 100 13.53 -5.98 -2.76
C SER A 100 14.88 -6.24 -2.06
N ASP A 101 15.70 -7.10 -2.67
CA ASP A 101 17.04 -7.44 -2.20
C ASP A 101 17.94 -6.19 -2.18
N ALA A 102 17.96 -5.43 -3.30
CA ALA A 102 18.72 -4.19 -3.39
C ALA A 102 18.27 -3.16 -2.35
N ARG A 103 16.96 -2.99 -2.14
CA ARG A 103 16.42 -2.10 -1.09
C ARG A 103 16.88 -2.53 0.30
N SER A 104 16.85 -3.84 0.59
CA SER A 104 17.31 -4.40 1.87
C SER A 104 18.80 -4.18 2.09
N GLU A 105 19.60 -4.34 1.04
CA GLU A 105 21.04 -4.09 1.08
C GLU A 105 21.36 -2.61 1.29
N PHE A 106 20.67 -1.70 0.58
CA PHE A 106 20.81 -0.25 0.80
C PHE A 106 20.39 0.17 2.21
N SER A 107 19.33 -0.40 2.76
CA SER A 107 18.93 -0.17 4.16
C SER A 107 20.02 -0.63 5.13
N THR A 108 20.65 -1.77 4.86
CA THR A 108 21.77 -2.28 5.67
C THR A 108 22.99 -1.35 5.58
N ILE A 109 23.35 -0.90 4.37
CA ILE A 109 24.46 0.02 4.16
C ILE A 109 24.18 1.36 4.84
N ARG A 110 22.95 1.87 4.76
CA ARG A 110 22.53 3.09 5.47
C ARG A 110 22.67 2.91 6.98
N ALA A 111 22.18 1.79 7.53
CA ALA A 111 22.35 1.49 8.95
C ALA A 111 23.83 1.42 9.38
N LEU A 112 24.71 0.85 8.55
CA LEU A 112 26.16 0.82 8.80
C LEU A 112 26.81 2.21 8.68
N LEU A 113 26.35 3.04 7.75
CA LEU A 113 26.79 4.44 7.62
C LEU A 113 26.32 5.26 8.82
N ASP A 114 25.06 5.12 9.26
CA ASP A 114 24.54 5.75 10.47
C ASP A 114 25.36 5.33 11.70
N HIS A 115 25.75 4.05 11.79
CA HIS A 115 26.62 3.52 12.85
C HIS A 115 28.06 4.09 12.82
N ARG A 116 28.54 4.47 11.63
CA ARG A 116 29.89 5.00 11.42
C ARG A 116 29.95 6.52 11.57
N GLU A 117 28.93 7.22 11.09
CA GLU A 117 28.74 8.66 11.23
C GLU A 117 28.33 9.04 12.67
N SER A 118 27.76 8.08 13.40
CA SER A 118 27.56 8.14 14.86
C SER A 118 28.50 7.16 15.57
N PRO A 119 29.82 7.42 15.62
CA PRO A 119 30.74 6.52 16.28
C PRO A 119 30.45 6.47 17.79
N MET A 120 30.04 5.30 18.29
CA MET A 120 30.23 4.81 19.67
C MET A 120 30.37 5.89 20.76
N THR A 121 29.38 6.76 20.85
CA THR A 121 28.98 7.50 22.04
C THR A 121 27.53 7.83 21.77
N SER A 122 26.60 6.91 22.08
CA SER A 122 25.23 7.35 22.32
C SER A 122 25.31 8.40 23.44
N PRO A 123 24.98 9.67 23.22
CA PRO A 123 24.24 10.31 24.29
C PRO A 123 23.00 9.43 24.43
N ILE A 124 22.75 8.92 25.63
CA ILE A 124 21.41 8.46 25.99
C ILE A 124 20.52 9.66 25.64
N ALA A 125 19.83 9.59 24.50
CA ALA A 125 18.80 10.57 24.21
C ALA A 125 17.86 10.47 25.40
N PRO A 126 17.62 11.58 26.13
CA PRO A 126 16.82 11.50 27.34
C PRO A 126 15.48 10.84 26.99
N PRO A 127 15.00 9.91 27.83
CA PRO A 127 13.75 9.23 27.55
C PRO A 127 12.66 10.27 27.39
N VAL A 128 11.90 10.15 26.31
CA VAL A 128 10.75 11.00 26.04
C VAL A 128 9.69 10.62 27.05
N ARG A 129 9.33 11.53 27.94
CA ARG A 129 8.31 11.33 28.96
C ARG A 129 7.20 12.32 28.72
N LEU A 130 5.98 11.83 28.58
CA LEU A 130 4.81 12.66 28.38
C LEU A 130 3.64 12.10 29.18
N THR A 131 2.83 12.99 29.71
CA THR A 131 1.60 12.67 30.43
C THR A 131 0.44 12.78 29.46
N VAL A 132 -0.42 11.77 29.44
CA VAL A 132 -1.65 11.76 28.64
C VAL A 132 -2.86 11.56 29.54
N SER A 133 -4.00 12.07 29.10
CA SER A 133 -5.30 11.70 29.66
C SER A 133 -5.55 10.22 29.37
N ALA A 134 -5.71 9.42 30.43
CA ALA A 134 -5.96 7.99 30.31
C ALA A 134 -7.25 7.66 29.53
N PRO A 135 -8.41 8.31 29.79
CA PRO A 135 -9.62 8.04 29.02
C PRO A 135 -9.51 8.47 27.55
N GLU A 136 -8.77 9.55 27.26
CA GLU A 136 -8.57 10.01 25.89
C GLU A 136 -7.63 9.09 25.11
N LEU A 137 -6.53 8.61 25.73
CA LEU A 137 -5.66 7.61 25.10
C LEU A 137 -6.40 6.28 24.89
N ALA A 138 -7.25 5.86 25.84
CA ALA A 138 -8.07 4.67 25.70
C ALA A 138 -9.01 4.78 24.50
N ALA A 139 -9.74 5.90 24.40
CA ALA A 139 -10.62 6.20 23.28
C ALA A 139 -9.86 6.29 21.94
N ALA A 140 -8.68 6.91 21.93
CA ALA A 140 -7.83 6.99 20.73
C ALA A 140 -7.36 5.61 20.28
N LEU A 141 -6.94 4.73 21.19
CA LEU A 141 -6.56 3.36 20.87
C LEU A 141 -7.76 2.54 20.38
N ASP A 142 -8.94 2.70 20.98
CA ASP A 142 -10.17 2.02 20.52
C ASP A 142 -10.57 2.46 19.11
N ALA A 143 -10.33 3.72 18.80
CA ALA A 143 -10.60 4.29 17.49
C ALA A 143 -9.64 3.79 16.40
N VAL A 144 -8.51 3.17 16.72
CA VAL A 144 -7.48 2.83 15.71
C VAL A 144 -6.98 1.40 15.73
N ARG A 145 -6.93 0.70 16.88
CA ARG A 145 -6.29 -0.64 17.01
C ARG A 145 -6.79 -1.64 15.97
N PHE A 146 -8.08 -1.54 15.63
CA PHE A 146 -8.76 -2.48 14.75
C PHE A 146 -8.20 -2.44 13.32
N ALA A 147 -7.53 -1.35 12.92
CA ALA A 147 -6.96 -1.15 11.60
C ALA A 147 -5.51 -1.66 11.47
N ALA A 148 -4.90 -2.20 12.53
CA ALA A 148 -3.56 -2.77 12.45
C ALA A 148 -3.54 -4.04 11.58
N GLY A 149 -2.50 -4.21 10.79
CA GLY A 149 -2.31 -5.36 9.92
C GLY A 149 -1.93 -6.62 10.70
N THR A 150 -2.25 -7.78 10.13
CA THR A 150 -1.87 -9.11 10.64
C THR A 150 -0.96 -9.88 9.67
N ASP A 151 -0.61 -9.25 8.53
CA ASP A 151 0.19 -9.84 7.48
C ASP A 151 1.67 -9.97 7.93
N PRO A 152 2.21 -11.20 8.06
CA PRO A 152 3.59 -11.41 8.48
C PRO A 152 4.62 -10.91 7.46
N GLU A 153 4.25 -10.71 6.19
CA GLU A 153 5.13 -10.12 5.18
C GLU A 153 5.29 -8.60 5.36
N LEU A 154 4.40 -7.98 6.15
CA LEU A 154 4.38 -6.54 6.41
C LEU A 154 4.44 -6.26 7.93
N PRO A 155 5.54 -6.64 8.60
CA PRO A 155 5.66 -6.51 10.05
C PRO A 155 5.58 -5.07 10.52
N MET A 156 5.93 -4.08 9.69
CA MET A 156 5.79 -2.65 10.01
C MET A 156 4.34 -2.19 10.20
N LEU A 157 3.36 -2.96 9.74
CA LEU A 157 1.92 -2.72 9.92
C LEU A 157 1.32 -3.53 11.07
N GLY A 158 2.11 -4.41 11.71
CA GLY A 158 1.69 -5.27 12.81
C GLY A 158 1.50 -4.55 14.15
N GLY A 159 1.15 -3.27 14.12
CA GLY A 159 1.07 -2.43 15.29
C GLY A 159 0.47 -1.05 15.02
N VAL A 160 0.59 -0.20 16.03
CA VAL A 160 0.02 1.14 16.08
C VAL A 160 1.15 2.15 16.19
N LEU A 161 1.24 3.07 15.25
CA LEU A 161 2.17 4.19 15.30
C LEU A 161 1.73 5.20 16.36
N PHE A 162 2.65 5.52 17.27
CA PHE A 162 2.58 6.66 18.18
C PHE A 162 3.46 7.75 17.59
N ASP A 163 2.86 8.85 17.16
CA ASP A 163 3.51 10.01 16.56
C ASP A 163 3.32 11.21 17.49
N VAL A 164 4.36 11.51 18.27
CA VAL A 164 4.39 12.61 19.24
C VAL A 164 5.02 13.82 18.57
N GLU A 165 4.28 14.93 18.50
CA GLU A 165 4.80 16.19 17.95
C GLU A 165 4.17 17.37 18.69
N GLY A 166 5.00 18.13 19.41
CA GLY A 166 4.49 19.18 20.29
C GLY A 166 3.63 18.59 21.41
N GLY A 167 2.51 19.25 21.71
CA GLY A 167 1.54 18.81 22.72
C GLY A 167 0.54 17.75 22.22
N ASP A 168 0.71 17.20 21.02
CA ASP A 168 -0.23 16.24 20.43
C ASP A 168 0.41 14.84 20.32
N LEU A 169 -0.32 13.81 20.74
CA LEU A 169 -0.03 12.42 20.41
C LEU A 169 -1.05 11.94 19.38
N ARG A 170 -0.56 11.62 18.19
CA ARG A 170 -1.36 10.95 17.15
C ARG A 170 -1.12 9.46 17.20
N VAL A 171 -2.20 8.71 17.18
CA VAL A 171 -2.21 7.26 17.19
C VAL A 171 -2.75 6.79 15.85
N VAL A 172 -2.00 5.96 15.13
CA VAL A 172 -2.33 5.59 13.73
C VAL A 172 -2.15 4.09 13.52
N ALA A 173 -3.09 3.46 12.84
CA ALA A 173 -2.95 2.06 12.41
C ALA A 173 -3.44 1.87 10.97
N THR A 174 -2.85 0.94 10.23
CA THR A 174 -3.21 0.62 8.85
C THR A 174 -2.80 -0.80 8.47
N ASP A 175 -3.54 -1.40 7.53
CA ASP A 175 -3.29 -2.74 6.98
C ASP A 175 -3.16 -2.73 5.43
N ARG A 176 -2.91 -1.54 4.85
CA ARG A 176 -2.96 -1.19 3.40
C ARG A 176 -4.35 -0.93 2.83
N TYR A 177 -5.40 -1.53 3.36
CA TYR A 177 -6.77 -1.43 2.82
C TYR A 177 -7.62 -0.42 3.61
N ARG A 178 -7.20 -0.09 4.83
CA ARG A 178 -7.80 0.94 5.66
C ARG A 178 -6.75 1.62 6.51
N MET A 179 -7.10 2.77 7.04
CA MET A 179 -6.27 3.51 7.98
C MET A 179 -7.17 4.18 9.00
N ALA A 180 -6.77 4.18 10.27
CA ALA A 180 -7.46 4.91 11.32
C ALA A 180 -6.47 5.84 12.02
N VAL A 181 -6.90 7.08 12.26
CA VAL A 181 -6.13 8.13 12.91
C VAL A 181 -6.98 8.72 14.03
N ALA A 182 -6.40 8.78 15.22
CA ALA A 182 -6.98 9.48 16.37
C ALA A 182 -5.90 10.33 17.07
N ARG A 183 -6.33 11.38 17.76
CA ARG A 183 -5.44 12.25 18.52
C ARG A 183 -5.86 12.32 19.99
N THR A 184 -4.86 12.48 20.85
CA THR A 184 -5.02 12.88 22.24
C THR A 184 -4.03 13.98 22.58
N ASP A 185 -4.39 14.85 23.51
CA ASP A 185 -3.51 15.92 24.00
C ASP A 185 -2.53 15.35 25.03
N THR A 186 -1.35 15.97 25.09
CA THR A 186 -0.24 15.51 25.93
C THR A 186 0.47 16.68 26.58
N GLU A 187 1.01 16.42 27.78
CA GLU A 187 1.78 17.39 28.55
C GLU A 187 3.18 16.85 28.85
N GLY A 188 4.14 17.75 29.08
CA GLY A 188 5.46 17.39 29.61
C GLY A 188 6.54 17.07 28.58
N TYR A 189 6.26 17.17 27.28
CA TYR A 189 7.25 17.04 26.22
C TYR A 189 7.21 18.20 25.22
N ASP A 190 8.33 18.91 25.08
CA ASP A 190 8.54 20.04 24.18
C ASP A 190 9.69 19.80 23.18
N GLY A 191 10.14 18.54 23.07
CA GLY A 191 11.25 18.13 22.22
C GLY A 191 10.88 17.91 20.75
N PRO A 192 11.83 17.39 19.94
CA PRO A 192 11.60 17.09 18.53
C PRO A 192 10.54 15.99 18.35
N ARG A 193 9.95 15.91 17.16
CA ARG A 193 8.98 14.86 16.80
C ARG A 193 9.56 13.46 17.04
N VAL A 194 8.77 12.58 17.66
CA VAL A 194 9.15 11.20 17.99
C VAL A 194 8.12 10.25 17.41
N GLN A 195 8.59 9.22 16.71
CA GLN A 195 7.75 8.17 16.15
C GLN A 195 8.15 6.81 16.72
N ALA A 196 7.16 6.06 17.20
CA ALA A 196 7.38 4.72 17.71
C ALA A 196 6.21 3.81 17.32
N VAL A 197 6.51 2.67 16.70
CA VAL A 197 5.49 1.69 16.32
C VAL A 197 5.32 0.68 17.46
N VAL A 198 4.18 0.74 18.13
CA VAL A 198 3.79 -0.14 19.24
C VAL A 198 3.20 -1.43 18.65
N PRO A 199 3.79 -2.63 18.87
CA PRO A 199 3.19 -3.88 18.40
C PRO A 199 1.76 -4.07 18.93
N SER A 200 0.86 -4.67 18.15
CA SER A 200 -0.54 -4.84 18.54
C SER A 200 -0.73 -5.47 19.94
N PRO A 201 0.00 -6.53 20.34
CA PRO A 201 -0.13 -7.08 21.69
C PRO A 201 0.21 -6.09 22.80
N LEU A 202 1.18 -5.19 22.57
CA LEU A 202 1.54 -4.14 23.52
C LEU A 202 0.48 -3.03 23.52
N ALA A 203 -0.05 -2.65 22.35
CA ALA A 203 -1.12 -1.66 22.24
C ALA A 203 -2.41 -2.13 22.95
N ASP A 204 -2.71 -3.43 22.90
CA ASP A 204 -3.84 -4.03 23.62
C ASP A 204 -3.59 -4.08 25.13
N ALA A 205 -2.38 -4.42 25.57
CA ALA A 205 -2.00 -4.36 26.98
C ALA A 205 -2.07 -2.92 27.54
N VAL A 206 -1.58 -1.94 26.77
CA VAL A 206 -1.68 -0.51 27.07
C VAL A 206 -3.14 -0.10 27.18
N ARG A 207 -4.01 -0.52 26.26
CA ARG A 207 -5.44 -0.21 26.34
C ARG A 207 -6.09 -0.80 27.59
N ALA A 208 -5.84 -2.07 27.88
CA ALA A 208 -6.44 -2.76 29.03
C ALA A 208 -5.96 -2.19 30.39
N LEU A 209 -4.82 -1.49 30.39
CA LEU A 209 -4.32 -0.74 31.55
C LEU A 209 -5.18 0.49 31.85
N LEU A 210 -5.78 1.09 30.82
CA LEU A 210 -6.48 2.38 30.88
C LEU A 210 -7.98 2.27 31.24
N ASP A 211 -8.49 1.07 31.54
CA ASP A 211 -9.89 0.86 31.97
C ASP A 211 -10.14 1.22 33.45
N ASP A 212 -9.09 1.46 34.25
CA ASP A 212 -9.19 1.78 35.68
C ASP A 212 -9.35 3.30 35.96
N ASP A 213 -9.72 3.67 37.19
CA ASP A 213 -9.94 5.05 37.72
C ASP A 213 -8.73 6.02 37.60
N ALA A 214 -7.66 5.65 36.91
CA ALA A 214 -6.53 6.54 36.65
C ALA A 214 -6.95 7.63 35.66
N ASN A 215 -6.87 8.91 36.07
CA ASN A 215 -7.18 10.03 35.18
C ASN A 215 -6.03 10.38 34.22
N ALA A 216 -4.80 10.00 34.56
CA ALA A 216 -3.61 10.30 33.79
C ALA A 216 -2.68 9.09 33.72
N ALA A 217 -1.98 8.96 32.58
CA ALA A 217 -0.97 7.94 32.37
C ALA A 217 0.35 8.58 31.91
N LEU A 218 1.47 8.06 32.38
CA LEU A 218 2.80 8.47 31.97
C LEU A 218 3.29 7.54 30.86
N LEU A 219 3.45 8.08 29.64
CA LEU A 219 4.07 7.39 28.53
C LEU A 219 5.56 7.74 28.50
N THR A 220 6.41 6.71 28.51
CA THR A 220 7.85 6.82 28.36
C THR A 220 8.33 6.07 27.13
N VAL A 221 9.02 6.77 26.24
CA VAL A 221 9.74 6.19 25.09
C VAL A 221 11.24 6.34 25.34
N ASP A 222 11.89 5.22 25.63
CA ASP A 222 13.31 5.13 25.92
C ASP A 222 13.98 4.18 24.93
N GLY A 223 14.56 4.75 23.87
CA GLY A 223 15.20 3.99 22.80
C GLY A 223 14.22 3.04 22.07
N ASP A 224 14.34 1.74 22.31
CA ASP A 224 13.46 0.71 21.75
C ASP A 224 12.31 0.33 22.70
N ARG A 225 12.30 0.82 23.94
CA ARG A 225 11.31 0.44 24.94
C ARG A 225 10.23 1.51 25.06
N ILE A 226 8.99 1.05 25.04
CA ILE A 226 7.79 1.85 25.33
C ILE A 226 7.21 1.35 26.64
N THR A 227 6.95 2.28 27.55
CA THR A 227 6.33 1.99 28.85
C THR A 227 5.18 2.96 29.08
N LEU A 228 4.02 2.43 29.45
CA LEU A 228 2.89 3.21 29.93
C LEU A 228 2.66 2.85 31.41
N GLU A 229 2.61 3.86 32.27
CA GLU A 229 2.31 3.73 33.69
C GLU A 229 1.00 4.45 34.01
N ALA A 230 0.06 3.77 34.67
CA ALA A 230 -1.21 4.35 35.13
C ALA A 230 -1.43 3.91 36.58
N GLY A 231 -1.32 4.85 37.53
CA GLY A 231 -1.35 4.53 38.95
C GLY A 231 -0.18 3.64 39.39
N ASP A 232 -0.48 2.46 39.93
CA ASP A 232 0.49 1.44 40.37
C ASP A 232 0.74 0.35 39.31
N ARG A 233 0.04 0.40 38.18
CA ARG A 233 0.13 -0.60 37.11
C ARG A 233 0.97 -0.06 35.95
N GLN A 234 1.65 -0.96 35.24
CA GLN A 234 2.42 -0.61 34.04
C GLN A 234 2.29 -1.66 32.94
N ALA A 235 2.36 -1.20 31.69
CA ALA A 235 2.52 -2.02 30.51
C ALA A 235 3.80 -1.59 29.77
N ALA A 236 4.67 -2.54 29.43
CA ALA A 236 5.93 -2.21 28.77
C ALA A 236 6.31 -3.27 27.74
N GLY A 237 6.96 -2.83 26.67
CA GLY A 237 7.48 -3.73 25.63
C GLY A 237 8.40 -3.01 24.66
N ARG A 238 8.86 -3.75 23.65
CA ARG A 238 9.72 -3.19 22.60
C ARG A 238 8.88 -2.65 21.45
N ARG A 239 9.28 -1.51 20.89
CA ARG A 239 8.74 -0.99 19.63
C ARG A 239 9.22 -1.85 18.46
N LEU A 240 8.48 -1.83 17.36
CA LEU A 240 8.92 -2.44 16.11
C LEU A 240 10.05 -1.60 15.50
N ASP A 241 11.10 -2.27 15.02
CA ASP A 241 12.26 -1.64 14.38
C ASP A 241 12.03 -1.47 12.87
N HIS A 242 10.92 -0.80 12.53
CA HIS A 242 10.51 -0.56 11.16
C HIS A 242 9.92 0.85 11.02
N ASP A 243 10.16 1.46 9.86
CA ASP A 243 9.54 2.74 9.50
C ASP A 243 8.05 2.52 9.15
N PHE A 244 7.18 3.29 9.80
CA PHE A 244 5.75 3.28 9.48
C PHE A 244 5.48 4.13 8.21
N PRO A 245 4.53 3.74 7.34
CA PRO A 245 4.18 4.53 6.17
C PRO A 245 3.81 5.98 6.49
N ASP A 246 4.17 6.92 5.61
CA ASP A 246 3.84 8.34 5.80
C ASP A 246 2.33 8.61 5.62
N TYR A 247 1.59 8.49 6.71
CA TYR A 247 0.15 8.67 6.77
C TYR A 247 -0.30 10.12 6.54
N ARG A 248 0.57 11.12 6.74
CA ARG A 248 0.19 12.54 6.66
C ARG A 248 -0.24 12.93 5.25
N ARG A 249 0.30 12.26 4.24
CA ARG A 249 -0.11 12.42 2.84
C ARG A 249 -1.55 12.00 2.59
N LEU A 250 -2.12 11.16 3.45
CA LEU A 250 -3.48 10.63 3.36
C LEU A 250 -4.48 11.40 4.25
N VAL A 251 -4.02 12.29 5.13
CA VAL A 251 -4.88 13.16 5.96
C VAL A 251 -5.58 14.23 5.11
N HIS A 252 -4.91 14.71 4.06
CA HIS A 252 -5.40 15.78 3.18
C HIS A 252 -6.11 15.23 1.94
N LEU A 253 -7.23 14.54 2.14
CA LEU A 253 -8.08 14.13 1.03
C LEU A 253 -8.79 15.36 0.42
N PRO A 254 -8.91 15.44 -0.91
CA PRO A 254 -9.69 16.49 -1.56
C PRO A 254 -11.15 16.42 -1.10
N ALA A 255 -11.76 17.59 -0.88
CA ALA A 255 -13.13 17.69 -0.38
C ALA A 255 -14.09 16.88 -1.26
N GLY A 256 -14.83 15.97 -0.63
CA GLY A 256 -15.77 15.08 -1.27
C GLY A 256 -17.23 15.45 -1.04
N ARG A 257 -18.14 14.60 -1.51
CA ARG A 257 -19.54 14.64 -1.09
C ARG A 257 -19.64 14.16 0.35
N ARG A 258 -20.10 15.02 1.25
CA ARG A 258 -20.30 14.69 2.67
C ARG A 258 -21.75 14.26 2.90
N ALA A 259 -21.92 13.18 3.63
CA ALA A 259 -23.24 12.67 4.03
C ALA A 259 -23.27 12.40 5.52
N LEU A 260 -24.25 12.98 6.20
CA LEU A 260 -24.43 12.82 7.65
C LEU A 260 -25.26 11.58 7.91
N VAL A 261 -24.73 10.64 8.69
CA VAL A 261 -25.41 9.38 9.01
C VAL A 261 -25.70 9.27 10.50
N ASP A 262 -26.91 8.81 10.84
CA ASP A 262 -27.23 8.31 12.17
C ASP A 262 -26.62 6.91 12.31
N VAL A 263 -25.63 6.75 13.20
CA VAL A 263 -24.83 5.52 13.29
C VAL A 263 -25.68 4.30 13.65
N PRO A 264 -26.59 4.35 14.65
CA PRO A 264 -27.43 3.19 14.97
C PRO A 264 -28.35 2.75 13.83
N ALA A 265 -28.94 3.69 13.08
CA ALA A 265 -29.78 3.36 11.93
C ALA A 265 -28.94 2.88 10.74
N PHE A 266 -27.84 3.55 10.44
CA PHE A 266 -26.99 3.22 9.30
C PHE A 266 -26.26 1.89 9.49
N ARG A 267 -25.76 1.60 10.70
CA ARG A 267 -25.19 0.29 11.05
C ARG A 267 -26.19 -0.83 10.80
N ARG A 268 -27.44 -0.68 11.27
CA ARG A 268 -28.52 -1.64 10.99
C ARG A 268 -28.79 -1.80 9.49
N ALA A 269 -28.73 -0.71 8.73
CA ALA A 269 -28.90 -0.75 7.28
C ALA A 269 -27.73 -1.48 6.57
N VAL A 270 -26.49 -1.30 7.03
CA VAL A 270 -25.32 -2.05 6.51
C VAL A 270 -25.41 -3.52 6.90
N GLU A 271 -25.84 -3.82 8.14
CA GLU A 271 -25.99 -5.18 8.66
C GLU A 271 -27.12 -5.98 7.96
N ALA A 272 -28.27 -5.35 7.74
CA ALA A 272 -29.41 -5.97 7.05
C ALA A 272 -29.36 -5.82 5.52
N GLY A 273 -28.48 -4.96 5.03
CA GLY A 273 -28.39 -4.59 3.62
C GLY A 273 -27.83 -5.69 2.73
N PRO A 274 -28.02 -5.56 1.40
CA PRO A 274 -27.44 -6.47 0.42
C PRO A 274 -25.90 -6.48 0.51
N VAL A 275 -25.31 -7.62 0.20
CA VAL A 275 -23.86 -7.81 0.15
C VAL A 275 -23.42 -8.31 -1.21
N VAL A 276 -22.25 -7.85 -1.65
CA VAL A 276 -21.58 -8.38 -2.84
C VAL A 276 -20.40 -9.22 -2.36
N ARG A 277 -20.26 -10.43 -2.90
CA ARG A 277 -19.10 -11.29 -2.60
C ARG A 277 -18.06 -11.08 -3.68
N SER A 278 -16.89 -10.59 -3.28
CA SER A 278 -15.74 -10.48 -4.17
C SER A 278 -14.78 -11.62 -3.88
N GLU A 279 -14.45 -12.41 -4.90
CA GLU A 279 -13.38 -13.39 -4.80
C GLU A 279 -12.02 -12.70 -4.88
N PRO A 280 -11.01 -13.15 -4.12
CA PRO A 280 -9.65 -12.63 -4.22
C PRO A 280 -9.16 -12.78 -5.67
N ARG A 281 -8.82 -11.66 -6.30
CA ARG A 281 -8.23 -11.65 -7.64
C ARG A 281 -6.84 -12.28 -7.55
N GLU A 282 -6.59 -13.39 -8.26
CA GLU A 282 -5.23 -13.91 -8.50
C GLU A 282 -4.40 -13.02 -9.46
N GLN A 283 -4.85 -11.80 -9.75
CA GLN A 283 -4.20 -10.93 -10.72
C GLN A 283 -3.11 -10.06 -10.06
N ALA A 284 -1.87 -10.46 -10.36
CA ALA A 284 -0.60 -9.75 -10.19
C ALA A 284 -0.04 -9.67 -8.75
N GLY A 285 0.66 -10.72 -8.35
CA GLY A 285 1.76 -10.64 -7.37
C GLY A 285 1.37 -10.43 -5.90
N GLU A 286 0.11 -10.18 -5.59
CA GLU A 286 -0.40 -10.14 -4.22
C GLU A 286 -0.69 -11.58 -3.77
N CYS A 287 0.22 -12.16 -2.98
CA CYS A 287 -0.07 -13.35 -2.21
C CYS A 287 -1.16 -13.01 -1.18
N ALA A 288 -2.43 -13.07 -1.57
CA ALA A 288 -3.53 -13.11 -0.65
C ALA A 288 -3.48 -14.48 0.06
N GLN A 289 -2.82 -14.54 1.22
CA GLN A 289 -2.84 -15.74 2.06
C GLN A 289 -4.21 -16.00 2.71
N ASP A 290 -5.17 -15.08 2.55
CA ASP A 290 -6.58 -15.36 2.82
C ASP A 290 -7.34 -15.49 1.49
N GLY A 291 -7.52 -16.73 1.04
CA GLY A 291 -8.49 -17.13 0.02
C GLY A 291 -9.96 -16.91 0.44
N ALA A 292 -10.21 -15.98 1.36
CA ALA A 292 -11.53 -15.67 1.88
C ALA A 292 -12.24 -14.70 0.93
N SER A 293 -13.39 -15.13 0.42
CA SER A 293 -14.35 -14.24 -0.23
C SER A 293 -14.63 -13.03 0.67
N ARG A 294 -14.34 -11.82 0.17
CA ARG A 294 -14.61 -10.58 0.90
C ARG A 294 -16.07 -10.19 0.72
N VAL A 295 -16.70 -9.78 1.83
CA VAL A 295 -18.10 -9.35 1.84
C VAL A 295 -18.13 -7.83 1.75
N LEU A 296 -18.67 -7.31 0.65
CA LEU A 296 -18.71 -5.89 0.36
C LEU A 296 -20.08 -5.28 0.61
N SER A 297 -20.10 -4.03 1.03
CA SER A 297 -21.28 -3.18 1.05
C SER A 297 -21.14 -2.09 -0.01
N VAL A 298 -22.15 -1.95 -0.87
CA VAL A 298 -22.19 -0.92 -1.91
C VAL A 298 -22.95 0.27 -1.39
N LEU A 299 -22.26 1.41 -1.29
CA LEU A 299 -22.81 2.66 -0.79
C LEU A 299 -23.06 3.62 -1.95
N ARG A 300 -24.19 4.33 -1.88
CA ARG A 300 -24.53 5.40 -2.82
C ARG A 300 -24.82 6.70 -2.05
N PRO A 301 -23.97 7.74 -2.16
CA PRO A 301 -24.32 9.06 -1.68
C PRO A 301 -25.44 9.67 -2.55
N SER A 302 -26.46 10.21 -1.90
CA SER A 302 -27.51 11.02 -2.53
C SER A 302 -27.05 12.48 -2.63
N THR A 303 -27.62 13.23 -3.57
CA THR A 303 -27.46 14.69 -3.68
C THR A 303 -27.94 15.43 -2.44
N ASP A 304 -28.85 14.80 -1.68
CA ASP A 304 -29.51 15.41 -0.52
C ASP A 304 -28.72 15.20 0.78
N GLY A 305 -27.49 14.67 0.69
CA GLY A 305 -26.62 14.40 1.85
C GLY A 305 -26.96 13.13 2.62
N ALA A 306 -27.81 12.25 2.06
CA ALA A 306 -28.11 10.93 2.60
C ALA A 306 -27.23 9.84 1.95
N VAL A 307 -27.08 8.68 2.59
CA VAL A 307 -26.41 7.49 2.02
C VAL A 307 -27.35 6.31 2.03
N ALA A 308 -27.43 5.59 0.92
CA ALA A 308 -28.16 4.33 0.81
C ALA A 308 -27.21 3.14 0.63
N VAL A 309 -27.59 1.98 1.16
CA VAL A 309 -26.93 0.69 0.88
C VAL A 309 -27.66 0.05 -0.30
N CYS A 310 -26.97 -0.19 -1.40
CA CYS A 310 -27.55 -0.58 -2.69
C CYS A 310 -27.17 -2.01 -3.09
N ARG A 311 -27.98 -2.61 -3.98
CA ARG A 311 -27.61 -3.83 -4.71
C ARG A 311 -26.69 -3.52 -5.89
N GLU A 312 -25.95 -4.52 -6.35
CA GLU A 312 -25.01 -4.46 -7.47
C GLU A 312 -25.68 -3.97 -8.77
N ASP A 313 -26.86 -4.51 -9.11
CA ASP A 313 -27.62 -4.29 -10.37
C ASP A 313 -28.19 -2.88 -10.63
N ASP A 314 -27.91 -1.92 -9.76
CA ASP A 314 -28.42 -0.56 -9.95
C ASP A 314 -27.40 0.20 -10.86
N ASP A 315 -27.81 0.93 -11.89
CA ASP A 315 -26.89 1.38 -12.97
C ASP A 315 -26.27 2.76 -12.71
N SER A 316 -26.14 3.14 -11.44
CA SER A 316 -25.69 4.47 -11.03
C SER A 316 -24.16 4.57 -10.99
N GLN A 317 -23.58 5.59 -11.64
CA GLN A 317 -22.12 5.80 -11.75
C GLN A 317 -21.44 6.22 -10.43
N ASP A 318 -22.21 6.54 -9.39
CA ASP A 318 -21.76 7.12 -8.12
C ASP A 318 -21.76 6.09 -6.97
N ARG A 319 -21.27 4.88 -7.24
CA ARG A 319 -21.19 3.81 -6.23
C ARG A 319 -19.80 3.72 -5.65
N VAL A 320 -19.76 3.40 -4.35
CA VAL A 320 -18.52 3.07 -3.66
C VAL A 320 -18.74 1.75 -2.94
N ALA A 321 -18.04 0.71 -3.38
CA ALA A 321 -18.01 -0.56 -2.68
C ALA A 321 -16.88 -0.56 -1.67
N VAL A 322 -17.16 -0.94 -0.43
CA VAL A 322 -16.16 -1.07 0.65
C VAL A 322 -16.33 -2.41 1.33
N ASP A 323 -15.26 -2.89 1.96
CA ASP A 323 -15.34 -4.05 2.84
C ASP A 323 -16.33 -3.78 3.98
N ARG A 324 -17.31 -4.67 4.13
CA ARG A 324 -18.40 -4.51 5.09
C ARG A 324 -17.91 -4.60 6.53
N GLU A 325 -16.96 -5.49 6.81
CA GLU A 325 -16.41 -5.63 8.15
C GLU A 325 -15.68 -4.35 8.55
N TYR A 326 -14.83 -3.83 7.65
CA TYR A 326 -14.07 -2.62 7.92
C TYR A 326 -14.98 -1.40 8.10
N LEU A 327 -16.07 -1.30 7.32
CA LEU A 327 -17.06 -0.25 7.50
C LEU A 327 -17.75 -0.34 8.87
N LEU A 328 -18.17 -1.53 9.28
CA LEU A 328 -18.82 -1.73 10.59
C LEU A 328 -17.86 -1.42 11.75
N GLN A 329 -16.59 -1.79 11.63
CA GLN A 329 -15.56 -1.47 12.62
C GLN A 329 -15.32 0.05 12.70
N ALA A 330 -15.22 0.75 11.56
CA ALA A 330 -15.10 2.21 11.53
C ALA A 330 -16.32 2.92 12.15
N LEU A 331 -17.54 2.44 11.89
CA LEU A 331 -18.77 2.96 12.50
C LEU A 331 -18.80 2.72 14.02
N HIS A 332 -18.32 1.55 14.47
CA HIS A 332 -18.24 1.22 15.90
C HIS A 332 -17.20 2.07 16.62
N ALA A 333 -16.01 2.20 16.05
CA ALA A 333 -14.90 3.03 16.54
C ALA A 333 -15.28 4.51 16.71
N GLY A 334 -16.15 5.01 15.84
CA GLY A 334 -16.69 6.36 15.96
C GLY A 334 -17.52 6.58 17.23
N ALA A 335 -18.13 5.54 17.80
CA ALA A 335 -18.85 5.53 19.09
C ALA A 335 -19.77 6.75 19.39
N ARG A 336 -20.37 7.35 18.35
CA ARG A 336 -21.28 8.51 18.45
C ARG A 336 -22.58 8.25 17.71
N ASP A 337 -23.61 9.02 18.03
CA ASP A 337 -24.91 8.93 17.35
C ASP A 337 -24.84 9.36 15.88
N LYS A 338 -23.91 10.27 15.53
CA LYS A 338 -23.78 10.82 14.18
C LYS A 338 -22.33 10.84 13.70
N LEU A 339 -22.12 10.46 12.44
CA LEU A 339 -20.83 10.53 11.75
C LEU A 339 -21.00 11.13 10.37
N ILE A 340 -19.90 11.62 9.79
CA ILE A 340 -19.85 12.14 8.43
C ILE A 340 -19.12 11.13 7.55
N LEU A 341 -19.80 10.64 6.51
CA LEU A 341 -19.19 9.87 5.44
C LEU A 341 -18.82 10.82 4.30
N GLU A 342 -17.54 10.92 3.98
CA GLU A 342 -17.01 11.76 2.92
C GLU A 342 -16.55 10.88 1.75
N PHE A 343 -17.25 11.04 0.62
CA PHE A 343 -17.05 10.29 -0.61
C PHE A 343 -16.29 11.14 -1.62
N GLY A 344 -15.11 10.67 -2.04
CA GLY A 344 -14.40 11.24 -3.17
C GLY A 344 -14.91 10.69 -4.52
N ALA A 345 -14.03 10.65 -5.52
CA ALA A 345 -14.28 9.91 -6.76
C ALA A 345 -14.49 8.40 -6.47
N PRO A 346 -15.10 7.60 -7.37
CA PRO A 346 -15.38 6.17 -7.12
C PRO A 346 -14.16 5.32 -6.72
N ARG A 347 -12.94 5.77 -7.05
CA ARG A 347 -11.66 5.13 -6.69
C ARG A 347 -10.93 5.79 -5.54
N ALA A 348 -11.47 6.87 -4.98
CA ALA A 348 -10.89 7.57 -3.84
C ALA A 348 -11.32 6.89 -2.54
N PRO A 349 -10.48 6.95 -1.48
CA PRO A 349 -10.83 6.42 -0.17
C PRO A 349 -12.14 7.03 0.36
N LEU A 350 -12.95 6.20 1.01
CA LEU A 350 -14.08 6.66 1.82
C LEU A 350 -13.55 7.10 3.18
N ALA A 351 -13.80 8.35 3.56
CA ALA A 351 -13.45 8.85 4.89
C ALA A 351 -14.67 8.84 5.82
N VAL A 352 -14.52 8.24 7.00
CA VAL A 352 -15.47 8.27 8.10
C VAL A 352 -14.92 9.24 9.13
N ARG A 353 -15.57 10.40 9.29
CA ARG A 353 -15.15 11.48 10.17
C ARG A 353 -16.14 11.68 11.30
N ARG A 354 -15.63 12.21 12.42
CA ARG A 354 -16.49 12.70 13.50
C ARG A 354 -17.05 14.07 13.15
N THR A 355 -18.18 14.45 13.75
CA THR A 355 -18.80 15.76 13.54
C THR A 355 -18.09 16.89 14.29
N ASP A 356 -17.34 16.56 15.34
CA ASP A 356 -16.65 17.48 16.25
C ASP A 356 -15.15 17.60 15.96
N SER A 357 -14.60 16.71 15.11
CA SER A 357 -13.17 16.64 14.81
C SER A 357 -12.95 16.29 13.34
N GLU A 358 -12.28 17.19 12.61
CA GLU A 358 -11.83 16.93 11.23
C GLU A 358 -10.53 16.11 11.19
N THR A 359 -9.81 15.98 12.31
CA THR A 359 -8.51 15.30 12.38
C THR A 359 -8.60 13.83 12.76
N ASP A 360 -9.69 13.42 13.42
CA ASP A 360 -9.97 12.02 13.73
C ASP A 360 -10.79 11.41 12.58
N PHE A 361 -10.23 10.40 11.93
CA PHE A 361 -10.90 9.77 10.79
C PHE A 361 -10.47 8.32 10.58
N SER A 362 -11.37 7.54 9.99
CA SER A 362 -11.05 6.24 9.40
C SER A 362 -11.17 6.34 7.88
N LEU A 363 -10.17 5.86 7.15
CA LEU A 363 -10.19 5.70 5.71
C LEU A 363 -10.40 4.24 5.35
N LEU A 364 -11.24 4.02 4.35
CA LEU A 364 -11.53 2.71 3.77
C LEU A 364 -11.22 2.79 2.28
N MET A 365 -10.34 1.93 1.78
CA MET A 365 -10.06 1.84 0.35
C MET A 365 -11.26 1.22 -0.37
N PRO A 366 -11.75 1.81 -1.47
CA PRO A 366 -12.84 1.23 -2.22
C PRO A 366 -12.37 -0.02 -2.96
N VAL A 367 -13.26 -1.00 -3.07
CA VAL A 367 -13.07 -2.20 -3.88
C VAL A 367 -13.70 -1.97 -5.26
N HIS A 368 -12.97 -2.33 -6.30
CA HIS A 368 -13.48 -2.19 -7.67
C HIS A 368 -14.49 -3.30 -7.98
N LEU A 369 -15.73 -2.91 -8.27
CA LEU A 369 -16.73 -3.80 -8.84
C LEU A 369 -16.53 -3.85 -10.37
N GLU A 370 -16.50 -5.04 -10.96
CA GLU A 370 -16.54 -5.16 -12.43
C GLU A 370 -18.00 -5.11 -12.87
N ASN A 371 -18.34 -4.18 -13.76
CA ASN A 371 -19.63 -4.16 -14.43
C ASN A 371 -19.73 -5.26 -15.48
#